data_AF-A0AAF0PKY7-F1
#
_entry.id   AF-A0AAF0PKY7-F1
#
_cell.length_a   1.000
_cell.length_b   1.000
_cell.length_c   1.000
_cell.angle_alpha   90.00
_cell.angle_beta   90.00
_cell.angle_gamma   90.00
#
_symmetry.space_group_name_H-M   'P 1'
#
loop_
_entity.id
_entity.type
_entity.pdbx_description
1 polymer ?
#
loop_
_entity_poly.entity_id
_entity_poly.type
_entity_poly.pdbx_seq_one_letter_code
_entity_poly.pdbx_strand_id
1 'polypeptide(L)'
;MSEKDIDEVYHDRNLLAIGFATAVATAWDSAAVGYYYDGEWPVVWAETPAGQKSWHVTPDLEDVLERSTLQEGRPPTGYDGHDRTLKNSRLARYITGQYPSRV
;
A
#
# COMPACT_ATOMS: atom_id res chain seq x y z
N MET A 1 -28.30 -8.23 2.19
CA MET A 1 -27.04 -7.80 1.55
C MET A 1 -26.33 -9.07 1.12
N SER A 2 -26.08 -9.27 -0.17
CA SER A 2 -25.23 -10.37 -0.62
C SER A 2 -23.82 -10.17 -0.06
N GLU A 3 -23.12 -11.28 0.18
CA GLU A 3 -21.68 -11.23 0.42
C GLU A 3 -21.04 -10.50 -0.76
N LYS A 4 -20.18 -9.52 -0.47
CA LYS A 4 -19.46 -8.79 -1.51
C LYS A 4 -18.52 -9.77 -2.18
N ASP A 5 -18.40 -9.67 -3.51
CA ASP A 5 -17.39 -10.44 -4.21
C ASP A 5 -16.00 -10.04 -3.69
N ILE A 6 -15.13 -11.04 -3.50
CA ILE A 6 -13.80 -10.80 -2.98
C ILE A 6 -13.03 -9.84 -3.90
N ASP A 7 -13.28 -9.92 -5.21
CA ASP A 7 -12.69 -9.06 -6.22
C ASP A 7 -13.14 -7.59 -6.07
N GLU A 8 -14.42 -7.34 -5.73
CA GLU A 8 -14.91 -5.99 -5.42
C GLU A 8 -14.21 -5.42 -4.17
N VAL A 9 -13.95 -6.26 -3.17
CA VAL A 9 -13.21 -5.85 -1.96
C VAL A 9 -11.76 -5.52 -2.27
N TYR A 10 -11.11 -6.32 -3.15
CA TYR A 10 -9.74 -6.04 -3.59
C TYR A 10 -9.67 -4.75 -4.41
N HIS A 11 -10.61 -4.53 -5.33
CA HIS A 11 -10.66 -3.34 -6.17
C HIS A 11 -10.79 -2.06 -5.34
N ASP A 12 -11.76 -1.99 -4.42
CA ASP A 12 -11.95 -0.85 -3.52
C ASP A 12 -10.71 -0.60 -2.63
N ARG A 13 -10.15 -1.66 -2.05
CA ARG A 13 -8.92 -1.57 -1.25
C ARG A 13 -7.72 -1.11 -2.08
N ASN A 14 -7.63 -1.52 -3.34
CA ASN A 14 -6.54 -1.13 -4.21
C ASN A 14 -6.63 0.35 -4.60
N LEU A 15 -7.81 0.87 -4.90
CA LEU A 15 -8.02 2.31 -5.06
C LEU A 15 -7.68 3.09 -3.79
N LEU A 16 -8.03 2.56 -2.61
CA LEU A 16 -7.62 3.17 -1.32
C LEU A 16 -6.09 3.20 -1.17
N ALA A 17 -5.38 2.12 -1.53
CA ALA A 17 -3.92 2.07 -1.43
C ALA A 17 -3.25 3.07 -2.39
N ILE A 18 -3.72 3.17 -3.64
CA ILE A 18 -3.22 4.13 -4.63
C ILE A 18 -3.51 5.56 -4.16
N GLY A 19 -4.73 5.83 -3.71
CA GLY A 19 -5.15 7.15 -3.21
C GLY A 19 -4.37 7.57 -1.96
N PHE A 20 -4.14 6.63 -1.03
CA PHE A 20 -3.30 6.87 0.14
C PHE A 20 -1.86 7.24 -0.25
N ALA A 21 -1.21 6.45 -1.11
CA ALA A 21 0.14 6.75 -1.56
C ALA A 21 0.21 8.10 -2.30
N THR A 22 -0.79 8.40 -3.13
CA THR A 22 -0.90 9.69 -3.84
C THR A 22 -1.04 10.86 -2.86
N ALA A 23 -1.85 10.69 -1.80
CA ALA A 23 -1.98 11.69 -0.75
C ALA A 23 -0.67 11.90 0.01
N VAL A 24 0.08 10.82 0.32
CA VAL A 24 1.41 10.91 0.94
C VAL A 24 2.41 11.62 0.04
N ALA A 25 2.46 11.30 -1.26
CA ALA A 25 3.31 12.01 -2.22
C ALA A 25 3.02 13.52 -2.24
N THR A 26 1.73 13.88 -2.18
CA THR A 26 1.28 15.27 -2.29
C THR A 26 1.49 16.04 -0.99
N ALA A 27 1.24 15.42 0.17
CA ALA A 27 1.19 16.10 1.46
C ALA A 27 2.47 15.97 2.30
N TRP A 28 3.33 15.00 2.00
CA TRP A 28 4.51 14.72 2.83
C TRP A 28 5.79 14.64 2.01
N ASP A 29 6.02 13.55 1.28
CA ASP A 29 7.26 13.35 0.53
C ASP A 29 7.02 12.38 -0.62
N SER A 30 7.21 12.86 -1.85
CA SER A 30 7.12 12.03 -3.06
C SER A 30 8.18 10.93 -3.11
N ALA A 31 9.32 11.08 -2.43
CA ALA A 31 10.36 10.05 -2.37
C ALA A 31 10.03 8.92 -1.38
N ALA A 32 9.03 9.13 -0.51
CA ALA A 32 8.57 8.14 0.45
C ALA A 32 7.53 7.16 -0.13
N VAL A 33 7.16 7.29 -1.41
CA VAL A 33 6.16 6.43 -2.04
C VAL A 33 6.52 6.11 -3.48
N GLY A 34 5.90 5.06 -4.01
CA GLY A 34 6.01 4.70 -5.41
C GLY A 34 5.28 3.40 -5.69
N TYR A 35 5.54 2.84 -6.85
CA TYR A 35 5.10 1.50 -7.19
C TYR A 35 6.17 0.76 -8.00
N TYR A 36 6.16 -0.57 -7.95
CA TYR A 36 6.99 -1.42 -8.80
C TYR A 36 6.23 -2.69 -9.18
N TYR A 37 6.72 -3.44 -10.16
CA TYR A 37 6.11 -4.70 -10.58
C TYR A 37 6.74 -5.91 -9.86
N ASP A 38 5.88 -6.76 -9.29
CA ASP A 38 6.22 -8.07 -8.73
C ASP A 38 5.54 -9.16 -9.57
N GLY A 39 6.22 -9.58 -10.64
CA GLY A 39 5.60 -10.37 -11.70
C GLY A 39 4.57 -9.53 -12.47
N GLU A 40 3.36 -10.04 -12.61
CA GLU A 40 2.24 -9.34 -13.28
C GLU A 40 1.52 -8.35 -12.36
N TRP A 41 1.85 -8.34 -11.07
CA TRP A 41 1.13 -7.55 -10.07
C TRP A 41 1.90 -6.28 -9.72
N PRO A 42 1.33 -5.09 -9.97
CA PRO A 42 1.87 -3.86 -9.42
C PRO A 42 1.81 -3.89 -7.89
N VAL A 43 2.84 -3.33 -7.25
CA VAL A 43 2.94 -3.20 -5.79
C VAL A 43 3.13 -1.72 -5.47
N VAL A 44 2.12 -1.13 -4.86
CA VAL A 44 2.21 0.22 -4.29
C VAL A 44 2.93 0.12 -2.95
N TRP A 45 3.91 1.00 -2.72
CA TRP A 45 4.64 1.07 -1.45
C TRP A 45 4.68 2.47 -0.88
N ALA A 46 4.81 2.53 0.45
CA ALA A 46 4.95 3.77 1.21
C ALA A 46 5.86 3.57 2.44
N GLU A 47 6.78 4.49 2.64
CA GLU A 47 7.51 4.69 3.89
C GLU A 47 6.68 5.59 4.81
N THR A 48 6.40 5.12 6.02
CA THR A 48 5.54 5.82 6.98
C THR A 48 6.16 5.77 8.38
N PRO A 49 5.69 6.54 9.37
CA PRO A 49 6.17 6.42 10.73
C PRO A 49 5.80 5.08 11.36
N ALA A 50 4.86 4.34 10.76
CA ALA A 50 4.53 2.95 11.09
C ALA A 50 5.47 1.93 10.40
N GLY A 51 6.57 2.39 9.79
CA GLY A 51 7.46 1.60 8.93
C GLY A 51 6.88 1.39 7.53
N GLN A 52 7.62 0.65 6.70
CA GLN A 52 7.25 0.38 5.32
C GLN A 52 5.87 -0.31 5.23
N LYS A 53 5.12 0.03 4.18
CA LYS A 53 3.85 -0.58 3.79
C LYS A 53 3.89 -0.90 2.31
N SER A 54 3.26 -2.00 1.94
CA SER A 54 3.02 -2.33 0.54
C SER A 54 1.69 -3.05 0.33
N TRP A 55 1.14 -2.91 -0.88
CA TRP A 55 -0.09 -3.56 -1.30
C TRP A 55 0.03 -3.97 -2.77
N HIS A 56 -0.15 -5.26 -3.05
CA HIS A 56 -0.41 -5.73 -4.40
C HIS A 56 -1.73 -5.13 -4.91
N VAL A 57 -1.67 -4.57 -6.10
CA VAL A 57 -2.77 -4.00 -6.87
C VAL A 57 -3.12 -4.95 -8.00
N THR A 58 -4.40 -5.16 -8.25
CA THR A 58 -4.87 -6.00 -9.34
C THR A 58 -4.47 -5.39 -10.70
N PRO A 59 -4.11 -6.20 -11.71
CA PRO A 59 -3.67 -5.68 -13.02
C PRO A 59 -4.70 -4.79 -13.74
N ASP A 60 -6.00 -4.92 -13.46
CA ASP A 60 -7.06 -4.06 -14.03
C ASP A 60 -6.96 -2.59 -13.59
N LEU A 61 -6.15 -2.28 -12.56
CA LEU A 61 -5.90 -0.92 -12.07
C LEU A 61 -4.53 -0.36 -12.48
N GLU A 62 -3.81 -1.03 -13.37
CA GLU A 62 -2.51 -0.55 -13.89
C GLU A 62 -2.63 0.83 -14.54
N ASP A 63 -3.70 1.06 -15.32
CA ASP A 63 -3.95 2.34 -15.97
C ASP A 63 -4.18 3.50 -14.97
N VAL A 64 -4.73 3.20 -13.79
CA VAL A 64 -4.87 4.17 -12.70
C VAL A 64 -3.51 4.50 -12.09
N LEU A 65 -2.63 3.50 -11.92
CA LEU A 65 -1.27 3.71 -11.43
C LEU A 65 -0.43 4.56 -12.38
N GLU A 66 -0.43 4.23 -13.67
CA GLU A 66 0.33 4.96 -14.70
C GLU A 66 -0.09 6.43 -14.82
N ARG A 67 -1.38 6.73 -14.60
CA ARG A 67 -1.90 8.10 -14.60
C ARG A 67 -1.76 8.82 -13.25
N SER A 68 -1.33 8.13 -12.20
CA SER A 68 -1.13 8.71 -10.88
C SER A 68 0.15 9.56 -10.84
N THR A 69 0.38 10.26 -9.73
CA THR A 69 1.64 11.00 -9.51
C THR A 69 2.76 10.11 -8.95
N LEU A 70 2.47 8.83 -8.70
CA LEU A 70 3.44 7.89 -8.13
C LEU A 70 4.53 7.58 -9.15
N GLN A 71 5.78 7.53 -8.69
CA GLN A 71 6.90 7.16 -9.55
C GLN A 71 7.06 5.64 -9.58
N GLU A 72 7.35 5.10 -10.76
CA GLU A 72 7.78 3.71 -10.89
C GLU A 72 9.20 3.55 -10.33
N GLY A 73 9.34 2.69 -9.33
CA GLY A 73 10.60 2.42 -8.66
C GLY A 73 10.40 1.61 -7.39
N ARG A 74 11.43 0.86 -6.98
CA ARG A 74 11.46 0.19 -5.69
C ARG A 74 11.74 1.20 -4.56
N PRO A 75 11.38 0.89 -3.30
CA PRO A 75 11.79 1.71 -2.16
C PRO A 75 13.32 1.96 -2.19
N PRO A 76 13.80 3.21 -2.02
CA PRO A 76 15.23 3.53 -2.08
C PRO A 76 16.08 2.76 -1.06
N THR A 77 15.49 2.44 0.09
CA THR A 77 16.09 1.67 1.19
C THR A 77 15.91 0.15 1.04
N GLY A 78 15.27 -0.29 -0.04
CA GLY A 78 14.87 -1.69 -0.24
C GLY A 78 13.66 -2.10 0.59
N TYR A 79 13.25 -3.35 0.43
CA TYR A 79 12.14 -3.93 1.19
C TYR A 79 12.62 -4.38 2.57
N ASP A 80 11.90 -4.00 3.63
CA ASP A 80 12.33 -4.24 5.03
C ASP A 80 11.97 -5.65 5.56
N GLY A 81 11.37 -6.50 4.73
CA GLY A 81 11.08 -7.91 5.07
C GLY A 81 9.79 -8.14 5.86
N HIS A 82 8.91 -7.15 6.01
CA HIS A 82 7.67 -7.33 6.79
C HIS A 82 6.66 -8.30 6.16
N ASP A 83 6.19 -9.28 6.90
CA ASP A 83 5.01 -10.04 6.48
C ASP A 83 3.71 -9.22 6.69
N ARG A 84 2.58 -9.76 6.24
CA ARG A 84 1.25 -9.14 6.40
C ARG A 84 0.91 -8.89 7.88
N THR A 85 1.27 -9.82 8.75
CA THR A 85 1.02 -9.77 10.20
C THR A 85 1.75 -8.60 10.84
N LEU A 86 3.04 -8.46 10.58
CA LEU A 86 3.90 -7.39 11.07
C LEU A 86 3.48 -6.05 10.49
N LYS A 87 3.17 -6.00 9.18
CA LYS A 87 2.66 -4.79 8.51
C LYS A 87 1.44 -4.22 9.24
N ASN A 88 0.43 -5.07 9.45
CA ASN A 88 -0.83 -4.70 10.06
C ASN A 88 -0.65 -4.35 11.55
N SER A 89 0.19 -5.10 12.27
CA SER A 89 0.49 -4.83 13.67
C SER A 89 1.16 -3.47 13.87
N ARG A 90 2.12 -3.10 13.01
CA ARG A 90 2.76 -1.78 13.07
C ARG A 90 1.77 -0.65 12.77
N LEU A 91 0.88 -0.84 11.80
CA LEU A 91 -0.14 0.15 11.46
C LEU A 91 -1.16 0.31 12.60
N ALA A 92 -1.65 -0.80 13.18
CA ALA A 92 -2.53 -0.79 14.33
C ALA A 92 -1.87 -0.08 15.52
N ARG A 93 -0.59 -0.38 15.80
CA ARG A 93 0.17 0.33 16.84
C ARG A 93 0.30 1.81 16.59
N TYR A 94 0.50 2.23 15.34
CA TYR A 94 0.57 3.63 14.99
C TYR A 94 -0.76 4.35 15.27
N ILE A 95 -1.89 3.69 14.99
CA ILE A 95 -3.24 4.24 15.20
C ILE A 95 -3.62 4.29 16.69
N THR A 96 -3.33 3.24 17.46
CA THR A 96 -3.83 3.07 18.83
C THR A 96 -2.79 3.38 19.91
N GLY A 97 -1.51 3.52 19.53
CA GLY A 97 -0.38 3.54 20.45
C GLY A 97 0.05 2.17 20.97
N GLN A 98 -0.65 1.08 20.62
CA GLN A 98 -0.42 -0.27 21.17
C GLN A 98 -0.48 -1.36 20.09
N TYR A 99 0.35 -2.39 20.23
CA TYR A 99 0.21 -3.56 19.35
C TYR A 99 -1.14 -4.27 19.61
N PRO A 100 -1.81 -4.74 18.54
CA PRO A 100 -3.07 -5.44 18.70
C PRO A 100 -2.85 -6.79 19.41
N SER A 101 -3.78 -7.17 20.28
CA SER A 101 -3.73 -8.42 21.03
C SER A 101 -4.05 -9.67 20.19
N ARG A 102 -4.55 -9.48 18.96
CA ARG A 102 -4.80 -10.52 17.95
C ARG A 102 -4.41 -9.97 16.58
N VAL A 103 -3.74 -10.79 15.78
CA VAL A 103 -3.33 -10.48 14.39
C VAL A 103 -3.93 -11.50 13.44
#